data_AF-A0A814MYN3-F1
#
_entry.id   AF-A0A814MYN3-F1
#
_cell.length_a   1.000
_cell.length_b   1.000
_cell.length_c   1.000
_cell.angle_alpha   90.00
_cell.angle_beta   90.00
_cell.angle_gamma   90.00
#
_symmetry.space_group_name_H-M   'P 1'
#
loop_
_entity.id
_entity.type
_entity.pdbx_description
1 polymer ?
#
loop_
_entity_poly.entity_id
_entity_poly.type
_entity_poly.pdbx_seq_one_letter_code
_entity_poly.pdbx_strand_id
1 'polypeptide(L)'
;MNENVDPNLDKTSKNGVVWTKLKCGEDLSLRKKINFTEKPGPTSYATRNIDSTKLSAFLMIFDTSMINFIVQCTNSNAKNYENVTFINIDILAFIGILFFRGVLSKYTSKGYVG
;
A
#
# COMPACT_ATOMS: atom_id res chain seq x y z
N MET A 1 -12.26 -44.40 -31.86
CA MET A 1 -11.77 -43.02 -32.04
C MET A 1 -11.27 -42.56 -30.68
N ASN A 2 -9.95 -42.49 -30.47
CA ASN A 2 -9.38 -41.93 -29.24
C ASN A 2 -9.06 -40.46 -29.51
N GLU A 3 -9.83 -39.56 -28.90
CA GLU A 3 -9.53 -38.14 -28.89
C GLU A 3 -8.29 -37.91 -28.01
N ASN A 4 -7.20 -37.46 -28.63
CA ASN A 4 -6.04 -36.94 -27.91
C ASN A 4 -6.45 -35.59 -27.28
N VAL A 5 -7.00 -35.64 -26.07
CA VAL A 5 -7.28 -34.44 -25.28
C VAL A 5 -5.94 -33.85 -24.84
N ASP A 6 -5.62 -32.66 -25.34
CA ASP A 6 -4.42 -31.91 -24.94
C ASP A 6 -4.47 -31.63 -23.43
N PRO A 7 -3.51 -32.14 -22.63
CA PRO A 7 -3.48 -31.95 -21.18
C PRO A 7 -3.30 -30.49 -20.75
N ASN A 8 -3.10 -29.55 -21.68
CA ASN A 8 -2.93 -28.11 -21.42
C ASN A 8 -4.12 -27.25 -21.85
N LEU A 9 -5.23 -27.84 -22.30
CA LEU A 9 -6.43 -27.10 -22.71
C LEU A 9 -6.93 -26.16 -21.59
N ASP A 10 -6.90 -26.62 -20.34
CA ASP A 10 -7.37 -25.88 -19.16
C ASP A 10 -6.41 -24.76 -18.69
N LYS A 11 -5.21 -24.70 -19.27
CA LYS A 11 -4.17 -23.71 -18.94
C LYS A 11 -4.01 -22.64 -20.00
N THR A 12 -4.81 -22.71 -21.07
CA THR A 12 -4.69 -21.81 -22.23
C THR A 12 -5.80 -20.76 -22.18
N SER A 13 -5.42 -19.49 -22.04
CA SER A 13 -6.32 -18.35 -22.18
C SER A 13 -6.99 -18.34 -23.57
N LYS A 14 -8.15 -17.68 -23.69
CA LYS A 14 -8.87 -17.49 -24.97
C LYS A 14 -7.99 -16.89 -26.08
N ASN A 15 -6.91 -16.20 -25.72
CA ASN A 15 -5.95 -15.60 -26.65
C ASN A 15 -4.73 -16.50 -26.94
N GLY A 16 -4.77 -17.79 -26.58
CA GLY A 16 -3.69 -18.75 -26.81
C GLY A 16 -2.54 -18.70 -25.79
N VAL A 17 -2.65 -17.87 -24.73
CA VAL A 17 -1.61 -17.76 -23.69
C VAL A 17 -1.68 -18.95 -22.75
N VAL A 18 -0.63 -19.77 -22.71
CA VAL A 18 -0.52 -20.92 -21.80
C VAL A 18 0.11 -20.50 -20.48
N TRP A 19 -0.60 -20.69 -19.38
CA TRP A 19 -0.11 -20.42 -18.04
C TRP A 19 0.63 -21.64 -17.47
N THR A 20 1.96 -21.54 -17.41
CA THR A 20 2.78 -22.59 -16.80
C THR A 20 2.97 -22.31 -15.32
N LYS A 21 2.55 -23.25 -14.46
CA LYS A 21 2.80 -23.17 -13.01
C LYS A 21 4.29 -23.39 -12.77
N LEU A 22 4.97 -22.36 -12.29
CA LEU A 22 6.39 -22.43 -11.92
C LEU A 22 6.56 -23.13 -10.58
N LYS A 23 7.62 -23.94 -10.46
CA LYS A 23 7.98 -24.55 -9.17
C LYS A 23 8.65 -23.50 -8.28
N CYS A 24 8.42 -23.60 -6.97
CA CYS A 24 9.09 -22.73 -6.01
C CYS A 24 10.60 -22.97 -6.09
N GLY A 25 11.38 -21.94 -6.39
CA GLY A 25 12.84 -22.03 -6.58
C GLY A 25 13.30 -22.33 -8.00
N GLU A 26 12.38 -22.43 -8.98
CA GLU A 26 12.74 -22.57 -10.39
C GLU A 26 13.37 -21.26 -10.89
N ASP A 27 14.60 -21.37 -11.39
CA ASP A 27 15.40 -20.22 -11.83
C ASP A 27 14.85 -19.74 -13.17
N LEU A 28 14.13 -18.64 -13.14
CA LEU A 28 13.59 -18.01 -14.35
C LEU A 28 14.69 -17.15 -14.94
N SER A 29 15.28 -17.61 -16.05
CA SER A 29 16.26 -16.84 -16.85
C SER A 29 15.78 -15.44 -17.27
N LEU A 30 14.47 -15.17 -17.12
CA LEU A 30 13.82 -13.89 -17.41
C LEU A 30 13.85 -12.88 -16.24
N ARG A 31 14.22 -13.28 -15.01
CA ARG A 31 14.41 -12.31 -13.94
C ARG A 31 15.78 -11.68 -14.08
N LYS A 32 15.86 -10.60 -14.84
CA LYS A 32 17.02 -9.69 -14.82
C LYS A 32 17.30 -9.37 -13.35
N LYS A 33 18.41 -9.86 -12.81
CA LYS A 33 18.83 -9.59 -11.44
C LYS A 33 19.15 -8.11 -11.35
N ILE A 34 18.19 -7.30 -10.93
CA ILE A 34 18.39 -5.87 -10.70
C ILE A 34 19.19 -5.77 -9.41
N ASN A 35 20.51 -5.67 -9.55
CA ASN A 35 21.38 -5.31 -8.43
C ASN A 35 21.19 -3.81 -8.17
N PHE A 36 20.43 -3.47 -7.12
CA PHE A 36 20.37 -2.09 -6.64
C PHE A 36 21.72 -1.76 -5.99
N THR A 37 22.52 -0.92 -6.66
CA THR A 37 23.81 -0.43 -6.17
C THR A 37 23.68 0.92 -5.43
N GLU A 38 22.46 1.44 -5.30
CA GLU A 38 22.22 2.70 -4.62
C GLU A 38 22.47 2.57 -3.11
N LYS A 39 22.92 3.68 -2.52
CA LYS A 39 23.18 3.75 -1.08
C LYS A 39 21.85 3.60 -0.32
N PRO A 40 21.79 2.75 0.72
CA PRO A 40 20.59 2.64 1.54
C PRO A 40 20.30 3.97 2.25
N GLY A 41 19.04 4.38 2.24
CA GLY A 41 18.56 5.59 2.92
C GLY A 41 17.50 6.35 2.14
N PRO A 42 17.05 7.50 2.67
CA PRO A 42 16.16 8.39 1.95
C PRO A 42 16.83 8.91 0.68
N THR A 43 16.05 9.16 -0.36
CA THR A 43 16.54 9.82 -1.57
C THR A 43 17.01 11.25 -1.25
N SER A 44 17.80 11.85 -2.15
CA SER A 44 18.20 13.27 -2.03
C SER A 44 16.98 14.18 -1.92
N TYR A 45 15.90 13.87 -2.65
CA TYR A 45 14.63 14.60 -2.56
C TYR A 45 14.01 14.47 -1.16
N ALA A 46 13.88 13.26 -0.63
CA ALA A 46 13.32 13.06 0.71
C ALA A 46 14.17 13.76 1.78
N THR A 47 15.49 13.66 1.70
CA THR A 47 16.42 14.31 2.65
C THR A 47 16.28 15.83 2.68
N ARG A 48 15.95 16.46 1.54
CA ARG A 48 15.78 17.92 1.45
C ARG A 48 14.42 18.41 1.97
N ASN A 49 13.40 17.56 1.93
CA ASN A 49 12.02 17.93 2.27
C ASN A 49 11.59 17.43 3.66
N ILE A 50 12.32 16.48 4.25
CA ILE A 50 12.14 16.06 5.63
C ILE A 50 12.93 16.99 6.54
N ASP A 51 12.23 17.71 7.41
CA ASP A 51 12.82 18.50 8.48
C ASP A 51 13.07 17.64 9.75
N SER A 52 13.41 18.28 10.87
CA SER A 52 13.63 17.57 12.15
C SER A 52 12.35 16.99 12.77
N THR A 53 11.18 17.26 12.19
CA THR A 53 9.90 16.79 12.70
C THR A 53 9.53 15.44 12.11
N LYS A 54 8.89 14.58 12.92
CA LYS A 54 8.32 13.32 12.45
C LYS A 54 7.15 13.53 11.48
N LEU A 55 6.55 14.72 11.51
CA LEU A 55 5.39 15.07 10.69
C LEU A 55 5.79 15.29 9.23
N SER A 56 6.91 15.96 8.95
CA SER A 56 7.39 16.15 7.57
C SER A 56 7.70 14.80 6.91
N ALA A 57 8.33 13.87 7.63
CA ALA A 57 8.55 12.51 7.17
C ALA A 57 7.25 11.75 6.87
N PHE A 58 6.20 11.95 7.66
CA PHE A 58 4.89 11.37 7.40
C PHE A 58 4.24 11.98 6.14
N LEU A 59 4.30 13.31 5.99
CA LEU A 59 3.72 14.02 4.85
C LEU A 59 4.43 13.73 3.52
N MET A 60 5.66 13.22 3.55
CA MET A 60 6.34 12.68 2.36
C MET A 60 5.69 11.40 1.81
N ILE A 61 4.97 10.65 2.65
CA ILE A 61 4.26 9.42 2.28
C ILE A 61 2.77 9.71 2.05
N PHE A 62 2.22 10.62 2.86
CA PHE A 62 0.80 10.94 2.88
C PHE A 62 0.61 12.46 2.79
N ASP A 63 0.57 12.97 1.57
CA ASP A 63 0.64 14.40 1.32
C ASP A 63 -0.70 15.14 1.48
N THR A 64 -0.63 16.46 1.38
CA THR A 64 -1.80 17.35 1.45
C THR A 64 -2.80 17.10 0.33
N SER A 65 -2.37 16.63 -0.85
CA SER A 65 -3.27 16.33 -1.96
C SER A 65 -4.16 15.13 -1.64
N MET A 66 -3.58 14.09 -1.02
CA MET A 66 -4.31 12.93 -0.52
C MET A 66 -5.28 13.31 0.59
N ILE A 67 -4.86 14.16 1.53
CA ILE A 67 -5.73 14.68 2.60
C ILE A 67 -6.91 15.44 2.00
N ASN A 68 -6.65 16.37 1.08
CA ASN A 68 -7.70 17.14 0.41
C ASN A 68 -8.67 16.23 -0.34
N PHE A 69 -8.16 15.22 -1.04
CA PHE A 69 -9.00 14.27 -1.76
C PHE A 69 -9.91 13.48 -0.81
N ILE A 70 -9.38 13.01 0.32
CA ILE A 70 -10.18 12.33 1.35
C ILE A 70 -11.26 13.25 1.91
N VAL A 71 -10.93 14.51 2.21
CA VAL A 71 -11.91 15.51 2.67
C VAL A 71 -13.04 15.69 1.65
N GLN A 72 -12.70 15.84 0.37
CA GLN A 72 -13.69 16.00 -0.70
C GLN A 72 -14.62 14.79 -0.80
N CYS A 73 -14.06 13.58 -0.82
CA CYS A 73 -14.86 12.35 -0.86
C CYS A 73 -15.74 12.20 0.39
N THR A 74 -15.18 12.47 1.57
CA THR A 74 -15.89 12.36 2.85
C THR A 74 -17.07 13.33 2.90
N ASN A 75 -16.85 14.60 2.57
CA ASN A 75 -17.90 15.61 2.52
C ASN A 75 -18.96 15.31 1.46
N SER A 76 -18.56 14.81 0.29
CA SER A 76 -19.50 14.43 -0.77
C SER A 76 -20.41 13.29 -0.33
N ASN A 77 -19.87 12.32 0.42
CA ASN A 77 -20.66 11.23 0.97
C ASN A 77 -21.51 11.68 2.17
N ALA A 78 -20.97 12.50 3.07
CA ALA A 78 -21.64 12.96 4.29
C ALA A 78 -22.94 13.71 3.98
N LYS A 79 -22.97 14.50 2.90
CA LYS A 79 -24.16 15.23 2.41
C LYS A 79 -25.40 14.34 2.22
N ASN A 80 -25.22 13.04 2.01
CA ASN A 80 -26.34 12.10 1.83
C ASN A 80 -27.00 11.67 3.14
N TYR A 81 -26.35 11.91 4.28
CA TYR A 81 -26.76 11.40 5.59
C TYR A 81 -26.94 12.52 6.62
N GLU A 82 -26.02 13.48 6.64
CA GLU A 82 -25.96 14.53 7.66
C GLU A 82 -25.49 15.85 7.08
N ASN A 83 -25.93 16.97 7.68
CA ASN A 83 -25.44 18.31 7.31
C ASN A 83 -24.17 18.65 8.09
N VAL A 84 -23.11 17.87 7.85
CA VAL A 84 -21.79 18.03 8.49
C VAL A 84 -20.74 18.31 7.42
N THR A 85 -19.75 19.13 7.76
CA THR A 85 -18.60 19.42 6.89
C THR A 85 -17.31 19.16 7.67
N PHE A 86 -16.43 18.38 7.07
CA PHE A 86 -15.11 18.05 7.55
C PHE A 86 -14.05 18.91 6.86
N ILE A 87 -12.97 19.19 7.58
CA ILE A 87 -11.79 19.89 7.09
C ILE A 87 -10.52 19.04 7.30
N ASN A 88 -9.40 19.47 6.71
CA ASN A 88 -8.14 18.70 6.72
C ASN A 88 -7.69 18.29 8.14
N ILE A 89 -7.92 19.15 9.15
CA ILE A 89 -7.52 18.84 10.53
C ILE A 89 -8.35 17.69 11.12
N ASP A 90 -9.61 17.50 10.71
CA ASP A 90 -10.42 16.38 11.18
C ASP A 90 -9.87 15.05 10.66
N ILE A 91 -9.47 15.02 9.39
CA ILE A 91 -8.84 13.85 8.78
C ILE A 91 -7.48 13.56 9.42
N LEU A 92 -6.66 14.59 9.65
CA LEU A 92 -5.38 14.42 10.36
C LEU A 92 -5.57 13.94 11.80
N ALA A 93 -6.57 14.46 12.52
CA ALA A 93 -6.91 14.01 13.87
C ALA A 93 -7.37 12.55 13.86
N PHE A 94 -8.23 12.16 12.92
CA PHE A 94 -8.66 10.79 12.74
C PHE A 94 -7.49 9.84 12.46
N ILE A 95 -6.59 10.21 11.54
CA ILE A 95 -5.35 9.46 11.26
C ILE A 95 -4.47 9.36 12.51
N GLY A 96 -4.33 10.45 13.28
CA GLY A 96 -3.60 10.46 14.54
C GLY A 96 -4.16 9.44 15.55
N ILE A 97 -5.48 9.35 15.66
CA ILE A 97 -6.16 8.34 16.50
C ILE A 97 -5.86 6.92 15.99
N LEU A 98 -5.89 6.68 14.68
CA LEU A 98 -5.55 5.38 14.11
C LEU A 98 -4.09 4.98 14.40
N PHE A 99 -3.14 5.92 14.26
CA PHE A 99 -1.74 5.70 14.62
C PHE A 99 -1.59 5.34 16.10
N PHE A 100 -2.24 6.11 16.98
CA PHE A 100 -2.20 5.84 18.42
C PHE A 100 -2.77 4.47 18.75
N ARG A 101 -3.90 4.09 18.16
CA ARG A 101 -4.50 2.74 18.32
C ARG A 101 -3.58 1.63 17.80
N GLY A 102 -2.93 1.84 16.66
CA GLY A 102 -1.98 0.89 16.09
C GLY A 102 -0.76 0.68 16.99
N VAL A 103 -0.31 1.74 17.67
CA VAL A 103 0.76 1.67 18.68
C VAL A 103 0.27 0.93 19.93
N LEU A 104 -0.90 1.27 20.47
CA LEU A 104 -1.45 0.66 21.69
C LEU A 104 -1.70 -0.85 21.52
N SER A 105 -2.22 -1.26 20.37
CA SER A 105 -2.45 -2.69 20.04
C SER A 105 -1.16 -3.53 20.08
N LYS A 106 0.00 -2.93 19.77
CA LYS A 106 1.31 -3.60 19.90
C LYS A 106 1.75 -3.77 21.35
N TYR A 107 1.32 -2.89 22.26
CA TYR A 107 1.63 -3.01 23.69
C TYR A 107 0.77 -4.07 24.36
N THR A 108 -0.52 -4.12 24.04
CA THR A 108 -1.45 -5.14 24.60
C THR A 108 -1.12 -6.55 24.11
N SER A 109 -0.66 -6.70 22.85
CA SER A 109 -0.23 -8.00 22.30
C SER A 109 1.14 -8.48 22.79
N LYS A 110 1.95 -7.62 23.41
CA LYS A 110 3.26 -7.99 23.99
C LYS A 110 3.23 -8.28 25.49
N GLY A 111 2.07 -8.25 26.15
CA GLY A 111 1.92 -8.73 27.52
C GLY A 111 2.80 -8.02 28.54
N TYR A 112 2.97 -6.70 28.43
CA TYR A 112 3.51 -5.93 29.55
C TYR A 112 2.38 -5.72 30.59
N VAL A 113 2.34 -6.63 31.56
CA VAL A 113 1.67 -6.39 32.84
C VAL A 113 2.59 -5.45 33.61
N GLY A 114 2.07 -4.26 33.93
CA GLY A 114 2.77 -3.26 34.75
C GLY A 114 2.97 -3.72 36.19
#